data_AF-A0A530AFT9-F1
#
_entry.id   AF-A0A530AFT9-F1
#
_cell.length_a   1.000
_cell.length_b   1.000
_cell.length_c   1.000
_cell.angle_alpha   90.00
_cell.angle_beta   90.00
_cell.angle_gamma   90.00
#
_symmetry.space_group_name_H-M   'P 1'
#
loop_
_entity.id
_entity.type
_entity.pdbx_description
1 polymer ?
#
loop_
_entity_poly.entity_id
_entity_poly.type
_entity_poly.pdbx_seq_one_letter_code
_entity_poly.pdbx_strand_id
1 'polypeptide(L)'
;SHARWAEHPVFAPPYRETGRVPALYSSGNLLVGRNVLKAMGPPFLDLRFNFMGGGDSDFLSRSAQKGFVLGWCAEAKVNETVPARRVEADWIRARSLRNGVISTLVEKKKRAGTPLAGLKVFLKSLALL
;
A
#
# COMPACT_ATOMS: atom_id res chain seq x y z
N SER A 1 10.83 -7.79 24.57
CA SER A 1 10.41 -9.19 24.30
C SER A 1 10.12 -9.48 22.81
N HIS A 2 9.86 -8.51 21.94
CA HIS A 2 9.51 -8.77 20.52
C HIS A 2 10.63 -8.49 19.48
N ALA A 3 11.87 -8.23 19.90
CA ALA A 3 12.96 -7.84 19.00
C ALA A 3 13.20 -8.80 17.81
N ARG A 4 12.99 -10.11 18.01
CA ARG A 4 13.11 -11.13 16.95
C ARG A 4 12.17 -10.92 15.75
N TRP A 5 11.09 -10.16 15.93
CA TRP A 5 10.08 -9.92 14.91
C TRP A 5 10.36 -8.66 14.07
N ALA A 6 11.37 -7.86 14.44
CA ALA A 6 11.66 -6.59 13.78
C ALA A 6 11.95 -6.77 12.28
N GLU A 7 12.66 -7.84 11.91
CA GLU A 7 13.00 -8.18 10.52
C GLU A 7 11.93 -9.05 9.83
N HIS A 8 10.88 -9.46 10.55
CA HIS A 8 9.85 -10.29 9.95
C HIS A 8 9.04 -9.45 8.95
N PRO A 9 8.75 -9.93 7.72
CA PRO A 9 8.15 -9.12 6.65
C PRO A 9 6.80 -8.46 6.97
N VAL A 10 6.07 -8.96 7.96
CA VAL A 10 4.82 -8.37 8.45
C VAL A 10 5.04 -7.06 9.23
N PHE A 11 6.20 -6.89 9.85
CA PHE A 11 6.55 -5.75 10.70
C PHE A 11 7.71 -4.92 10.17
N ALA A 12 8.57 -5.53 9.34
CA ALA A 12 9.71 -4.86 8.76
C ALA A 12 9.26 -3.68 7.88
N PRO A 13 10.00 -2.57 7.89
CA PRO A 13 9.73 -1.46 7.00
C PRO A 13 9.91 -1.89 5.53
N PRO A 14 9.11 -1.37 4.59
CA PRO A 14 9.16 -1.76 3.18
C PRO A 14 10.44 -1.27 2.47
N TYR A 15 11.11 -0.26 3.02
CA TYR A 15 12.34 0.31 2.50
C TYR A 15 13.32 0.61 3.64
N ARG A 16 14.61 0.43 3.37
CA ARG A 16 15.70 0.68 4.35
C ARG A 16 16.39 2.03 4.16
N GLU A 17 16.33 2.59 2.95
CA GLU A 17 17.02 3.82 2.58
C GLU A 17 16.03 4.92 2.22
N THR A 18 16.42 6.16 2.52
CA THR A 18 15.65 7.35 2.17
C THR A 18 15.71 7.63 0.68
N GLY A 19 14.56 7.90 0.07
CA GLY A 19 14.51 8.19 -1.35
C GLY A 19 13.11 8.14 -1.95
N ARG A 20 13.06 8.32 -3.27
CA ARG A 20 11.82 8.13 -4.03
C ARG A 20 11.52 6.64 -4.13
N VAL A 21 10.25 6.30 -3.96
CA VAL A 21 9.80 4.91 -3.96
C VAL A 21 8.62 4.72 -4.91
N PRO A 22 8.48 3.53 -5.52
CA PRO A 22 7.38 3.26 -6.45
C PRO A 22 6.03 3.12 -5.76
N ALA A 23 6.01 2.81 -4.46
CA ALA A 23 4.80 2.57 -3.70
C ALA A 23 4.99 2.87 -2.21
N LEU A 24 3.87 3.15 -1.55
CA LEU A 24 3.75 3.19 -0.09
C LEU A 24 2.46 2.44 0.28
N TYR A 25 2.47 1.76 1.42
CA TYR A 25 1.43 0.77 1.76
C TYR A 25 0.65 1.11 3.04
N SER A 26 1.01 2.17 3.75
CA SER A 26 0.39 2.57 5.01
C SER A 26 0.65 4.04 5.30
N SER A 27 -0.25 4.66 6.07
CA SER A 27 -0.15 6.03 6.56
C SER A 27 0.59 6.21 7.89
N GLY A 28 1.09 5.13 8.52
CA GLY A 28 1.60 5.12 9.90
C GLY A 28 2.31 6.41 10.36
N ASN A 29 3.34 6.84 9.64
CA ASN A 29 3.93 8.18 9.75
C ASN A 29 3.99 8.85 8.38
N LEU A 30 2.85 9.37 7.92
CA LEU A 30 2.69 9.93 6.57
C LEU A 30 2.52 11.45 6.59
N LEU A 31 3.39 12.13 5.84
CA LEU A 31 3.22 13.54 5.50
C LEU A 31 2.64 13.68 4.09
N VAL A 32 1.57 14.47 3.94
CA VAL A 32 0.92 14.71 2.65
C VAL A 32 0.89 16.20 2.34
N GLY A 33 1.35 16.57 1.15
CA GLY A 33 1.27 17.95 0.67
C GLY A 33 -0.17 18.41 0.47
N ARG A 34 -0.48 19.66 0.82
CA ARG A 34 -1.82 20.26 0.65
C ARG A 34 -2.30 20.20 -0.81
N ASN A 35 -1.39 20.38 -1.77
CA ASN A 35 -1.67 20.28 -3.19
C ASN A 35 -2.18 18.90 -3.60
N VAL A 36 -1.68 17.83 -2.98
CA VAL A 36 -2.17 16.46 -3.20
C VAL A 36 -3.63 16.35 -2.75
N LEU A 37 -3.95 16.81 -1.54
CA LEU A 37 -5.33 16.76 -1.02
C LEU A 37 -6.29 17.57 -1.90
N LYS A 38 -5.90 18.79 -2.30
CA LYS A 38 -6.69 19.61 -3.23
C LYS A 38 -6.94 18.92 -4.56
N ALA A 39 -5.91 18.29 -5.13
CA ALA A 39 -6.01 17.61 -6.41
C ALA A 39 -6.80 16.30 -6.32
N MET A 40 -6.68 15.55 -5.22
CA MET A 40 -7.37 14.27 -5.06
C MET A 40 -8.86 14.45 -4.76
N GLY A 41 -9.23 15.46 -3.98
CA GLY A 41 -10.62 15.76 -3.61
C GLY A 41 -11.27 14.66 -2.72
N PRO A 42 -12.39 14.98 -2.03
CA PRO A 42 -13.16 13.99 -1.31
C PRO A 42 -14.00 13.09 -2.23
N PRO A 43 -14.34 11.85 -1.82
CA PRO A 43 -13.86 11.20 -0.61
C PRO A 43 -12.38 10.79 -0.75
N PHE A 44 -11.54 11.15 0.24
CA PHE A 44 -10.12 10.80 0.20
C PHE A 44 -9.92 9.30 0.37
N LEU A 45 -10.64 8.71 1.33
CA LEU A 45 -10.63 7.29 1.63
C LEU A 45 -11.99 6.69 1.29
N ASP A 46 -11.95 5.55 0.62
CA ASP A 46 -13.14 4.80 0.25
C ASP A 46 -13.61 3.96 1.45
N LEU A 47 -14.83 4.22 1.92
CA LEU A 47 -15.40 3.62 3.14
C LEU A 47 -15.47 2.09 3.06
N ARG A 48 -15.44 1.50 1.86
CA ARG A 48 -15.36 0.04 1.69
C ARG A 48 -14.11 -0.57 2.33
N PHE A 49 -13.03 0.21 2.47
CA PHE A 49 -11.81 -0.25 3.12
C PHE A 49 -11.82 -0.16 4.65
N ASN A 50 -12.85 0.41 5.29
CA ASN A 50 -12.90 0.54 6.76
C ASN A 50 -12.85 -0.82 7.47
N PHE A 51 -13.48 -1.84 6.89
CA PHE A 51 -13.55 -3.18 7.50
C PHE A 51 -12.47 -4.14 6.98
N MET A 52 -12.01 -3.94 5.74
CA MET A 52 -11.04 -4.83 5.08
C MET A 52 -9.58 -4.38 5.27
N GLY A 53 -9.36 -3.07 5.43
CA GLY A 53 -8.05 -2.44 5.35
C GLY A 53 -7.63 -2.11 3.91
N GLY A 54 -6.64 -1.23 3.74
CA GLY A 54 -6.08 -0.86 2.43
C GLY A 54 -6.48 0.51 1.89
N GLY A 55 -7.24 1.30 2.65
CA GLY A 55 -7.64 2.67 2.25
C GLY A 55 -6.44 3.57 1.97
N ASP A 56 -5.41 3.51 2.81
CA ASP A 56 -4.17 4.25 2.64
C ASP A 56 -3.47 3.88 1.33
N SER A 57 -3.30 2.58 1.08
CA SER A 57 -2.68 2.06 -0.14
C SER A 57 -3.46 2.48 -1.39
N ASP A 58 -4.79 2.49 -1.34
CA ASP A 58 -5.64 2.99 -2.42
C ASP A 58 -5.41 4.49 -2.66
N PHE A 59 -5.41 5.31 -1.62
CA PHE A 59 -5.19 6.76 -1.73
C PHE A 59 -3.81 7.09 -2.31
N LEU A 60 -2.76 6.43 -1.81
CA LEU A 60 -1.38 6.62 -2.25
C LEU A 60 -1.20 6.12 -3.70
N SER A 61 -1.80 4.98 -4.04
CA SER A 61 -1.80 4.43 -5.41
C SER A 61 -2.49 5.38 -6.41
N ARG A 62 -3.66 5.93 -6.06
CA ARG A 62 -4.36 6.91 -6.92
C ARG A 62 -3.59 8.23 -7.04
N SER A 63 -2.95 8.67 -5.96
CA SER A 63 -2.11 9.87 -5.99
C SER A 63 -0.90 9.69 -6.93
N ALA A 64 -0.22 8.54 -6.86
CA ALA A 64 0.85 8.20 -7.79
C ALA A 64 0.37 8.10 -9.25
N GLN A 65 -0.81 7.51 -9.50
CA GLN A 65 -1.42 7.48 -10.85
C GLN A 65 -1.72 8.88 -11.40
N LYS A 66 -1.98 9.85 -10.52
CA LYS A 66 -2.19 11.26 -10.87
C LYS A 66 -0.88 12.04 -11.07
N GLY A 67 0.27 11.37 -10.98
CA GLY A 67 1.59 11.94 -11.22
C GLY A 67 2.29 12.50 -9.98
N PHE A 68 1.71 12.34 -8.78
CA PHE A 68 2.41 12.72 -7.55
C PHE A 68 3.53 11.73 -7.23
N VAL A 69 4.61 12.25 -6.66
CA VAL A 69 5.79 11.45 -6.29
C VAL A 69 5.64 10.94 -4.86
N LEU A 70 6.00 9.68 -4.66
CA LEU A 70 6.07 9.07 -3.33
C LEU A 70 7.53 9.03 -2.86
N GLY A 71 7.74 9.28 -1.58
CA GLY A 71 9.04 9.24 -0.93
C GLY A 71 8.99 8.48 0.39
N TRP A 72 10.07 7.80 0.70
CA TRP A 72 10.33 7.16 1.99
C TRP A 72 11.45 7.89 2.71
N CYS A 73 11.32 8.05 4.03
CA CYS A 73 12.33 8.64 4.91
C CYS A 73 12.65 7.64 6.02
N ALA A 74 13.80 6.97 5.93
CA ALA A 74 14.25 5.95 6.88
C ALA A 74 14.55 6.55 8.28
N GLU A 75 14.86 7.85 8.34
CA GLU A 75 15.10 8.59 9.58
C GLU A 75 13.79 8.99 10.28
N ALA A 76 12.67 9.07 9.55
CA ALA A 76 11.34 9.45 10.09
C ALA A 76 10.66 8.27 10.83
N LYS A 77 11.33 7.76 11.85
CA LYS A 77 10.91 6.58 12.62
C LYS A 77 9.65 6.86 13.44
N VAL A 78 8.76 5.87 13.47
CA VAL A 78 7.61 5.80 14.38
C VAL A 78 7.75 4.56 15.25
N ASN A 79 7.46 4.70 16.54
CA ASN A 79 7.47 3.59 17.48
C ASN A 79 6.03 3.24 17.83
N GLU A 80 5.60 2.03 17.48
CA GLU A 80 4.27 1.53 17.78
C GLU A 80 4.35 0.32 18.71
N THR A 81 3.46 0.26 19.70
CA THR A 81 3.35 -0.91 20.56
C THR A 81 2.62 -2.02 19.81
N VAL A 82 3.30 -3.15 19.61
CA VAL A 82 2.71 -4.37 19.04
C VAL A 82 2.15 -5.23 20.17
N PRO A 83 0.83 -5.47 20.25
CA PRO A 83 0.24 -6.38 21.23
C PRO A 83 0.75 -7.82 21.06
N ALA A 84 0.88 -8.56 22.16
CA ALA A 84 1.36 -9.95 22.15
C ALA A 84 0.61 -10.85 21.15
N ARG A 85 -0.72 -10.70 21.05
CA ARG A 85 -1.54 -11.45 20.09
C ARG A 85 -1.10 -11.26 18.63
N ARG A 86 -0.58 -10.08 18.27
CA ARG A 86 -0.16 -9.79 16.90
C ARG A 86 1.12 -10.53 16.50
N VAL A 87 1.82 -11.18 17.42
CA VAL A 87 2.98 -12.01 17.11
C VAL A 87 2.71 -13.52 17.23
N GLU A 88 1.45 -13.91 17.41
CA GLU A 88 1.02 -15.31 17.37
C GLU A 88 0.97 -15.81 15.92
N ALA A 89 1.29 -17.09 15.71
CA ALA A 89 1.49 -17.65 14.37
C ALA A 89 0.22 -17.64 13.51
N ASP A 90 -0.95 -17.91 14.12
CA ASP A 90 -2.25 -17.84 13.46
C ASP A 90 -2.59 -16.40 13.05
N TRP A 91 -2.30 -15.42 13.90
CA TRP A 91 -2.48 -14.00 13.59
C TRP A 91 -1.56 -13.58 12.43
N ILE A 92 -0.29 -13.94 12.48
CA ILE A 92 0.68 -13.63 11.41
C ILE A 92 0.24 -14.22 10.07
N ARG A 93 -0.23 -15.48 10.08
CA ARG A 93 -0.77 -16.14 8.88
C ARG A 93 -2.00 -15.41 8.35
N ALA A 94 -2.97 -15.12 9.21
CA ALA A 94 -4.18 -14.40 8.84
C ALA A 94 -3.87 -13.01 8.28
N ARG A 95 -2.93 -12.29 8.90
CA ARG A 95 -2.47 -10.97 8.45
C ARG A 95 -1.81 -11.04 7.08
N SER A 96 -0.98 -12.05 6.83
CA SER A 96 -0.28 -12.24 5.56
C SER A 96 -1.27 -12.53 4.42
N LEU A 97 -2.25 -13.40 4.65
CA LEU A 97 -3.34 -13.66 3.70
C LEU A 97 -4.14 -12.38 3.41
N ARG A 98 -4.50 -11.64 4.46
CA ARG A 98 -5.23 -10.37 4.31
C ARG A 98 -4.44 -9.33 3.51
N ASN A 99 -3.12 -9.22 3.72
CA ASN A 99 -2.26 -8.32 2.93
C ASN A 99 -2.30 -8.68 1.44
N GLY A 100 -2.25 -9.98 1.10
CA GLY A 100 -2.39 -10.45 -0.27
C GLY A 100 -3.73 -10.04 -0.90
N VAL A 101 -4.84 -10.27 -0.20
CA VAL A 101 -6.18 -9.87 -0.66
C VAL A 101 -6.29 -8.36 -0.89
N ILE A 102 -5.81 -7.55 0.05
CA ILE A 102 -5.80 -6.08 -0.08
C ILE A 102 -4.99 -5.65 -1.30
N SER A 103 -3.80 -6.22 -1.50
CA SER A 103 -2.96 -5.92 -2.66
C SER A 103 -3.69 -6.19 -3.97
N THR A 104 -4.41 -7.32 -4.06
CA THR A 104 -5.22 -7.65 -5.25
C THR A 104 -6.37 -6.67 -5.46
N LEU A 105 -7.06 -6.25 -4.40
CA LEU A 105 -8.18 -5.31 -4.49
C LEU A 105 -7.72 -3.91 -4.94
N VAL A 106 -6.61 -3.42 -4.37
CA VAL A 106 -6.01 -2.13 -4.77
C VAL A 106 -5.56 -2.18 -6.24
N GLU A 107 -4.94 -3.28 -6.67
CA GLU A 107 -4.51 -3.43 -8.06
C GLU A 107 -5.70 -3.52 -9.04
N LYS A 108 -6.76 -4.25 -8.66
CA LYS A 108 -8.01 -4.29 -9.44
C LYS A 108 -8.62 -2.88 -9.57
N LYS A 109 -8.69 -2.11 -8.48
CA LYS A 109 -9.23 -0.75 -8.48
C LYS A 109 -8.38 0.21 -9.32
N LYS A 110 -7.05 0.09 -9.25
CA LYS A 110 -6.10 0.81 -10.12
C LYS A 110 -6.37 0.53 -11.61
N ARG A 111 -6.67 -0.72 -11.98
CA ARG A 111 -6.93 -1.12 -13.38
C ARG A 111 -8.35 -0.83 -13.85
N ALA A 112 -9.32 -0.70 -12.96
CA ALA A 112 -10.73 -0.48 -13.30
C ALA A 112 -11.00 0.84 -14.06
N GLY A 113 -10.06 1.80 -14.03
CA GLY A 113 -10.15 3.06 -14.77
C GLY A 113 -9.33 3.12 -16.06
N THR A 114 -8.72 2.01 -16.51
CA THR A 114 -7.94 1.99 -17.76
C THR A 114 -8.83 1.49 -18.92
N PRO A 115 -9.22 2.34 -19.89
CA PRO A 115 -9.85 1.85 -21.10
C PRO A 115 -8.90 0.85 -21.77
N LEU A 116 -9.43 -0.25 -22.34
CA LEU A 116 -8.65 -1.20 -23.15
C LEU A 116 -7.61 -2.04 -22.38
N ALA A 117 -7.71 -2.18 -21.04
CA ALA A 117 -6.82 -3.06 -20.27
C ALA A 117 -6.82 -4.51 -20.80
N GLY A 118 -7.99 -5.03 -21.21
CA GLY A 118 -8.12 -6.34 -21.85
C GLY A 118 -7.41 -6.40 -23.22
N LEU A 119 -7.54 -5.35 -24.05
CA LEU A 119 -6.87 -5.27 -25.34
C LEU A 119 -5.35 -5.17 -25.20
N LYS A 120 -4.86 -4.43 -24.20
CA LYS A 120 -3.42 -4.28 -23.94
C LYS A 120 -2.77 -5.58 -23.44
N VAL A 121 -3.51 -6.38 -22.68
CA VAL A 121 -3.11 -7.74 -22.29
C VAL A 121 -3.14 -8.67 -23.50
N PHE A 122 -4.20 -8.61 -24.31
CA PHE A 122 -4.32 -9.40 -25.54
C PHE A 122 -3.18 -9.12 -26.54
N LEU A 123 -2.88 -7.84 -26.80
CA LEU A 123 -1.79 -7.43 -27.69
C LEU A 123 -0.40 -7.86 -27.17
N LYS A 124 -0.18 -7.83 -25.84
CA LYS A 124 1.06 -8.35 -25.25
C LYS A 124 1.21 -9.85 -25.42
N SER A 125 0.13 -10.61 -25.28
CA SER A 125 0.15 -12.06 -25.51
C SER A 125 0.37 -12.41 -26.98
N LEU A 126 -0.16 -11.60 -27.92
CA LEU A 126 0.06 -11.80 -29.35
C LEU A 126 1.50 -11.51 -29.78
N ALA A 127 2.16 -10.52 -29.15
CA ALA A 127 3.56 -10.15 -29.45
C ALA A 127 4.59 -11.13 -28.86
N LEU A 128 4.14 -12.10 -28.05
CA LEU A 128 4.97 -13.17 -27.49
C LEU A 128 4.81 -14.50 -28.25
N LEU A 129 3.96 -14.52 -29.27
CA LEU A 129 3.86 -15.57 -30.30
C LEU A 129 4.68 -15.13 -31.53
#